data_AF-A0A538NM94-F1
#
_entry.id   AF-A0A538NM94-F1
#
_cell.length_a   1.000
_cell.length_b   1.000
_cell.length_c   1.000
_cell.angle_alpha   90.00
_cell.angle_beta   90.00
_cell.angle_gamma   90.00
#
_symmetry.space_group_name_H-M   'P 1'
#
loop_
_entity.id
_entity.type
_entity.pdbx_description
1 polymer ?
#
loop_
_entity_poly.entity_id
_entity_poly.type
_entity_poly.pdbx_seq_one_letter_code
_entity_poly.pdbx_strand_id
1 'polypeptide(L)'
;MAPAQPASLTRSRNKSKGLKSPQQRQERSRFNVRTLQGACVGRQSQDWRFPETPYNCFRHPGIMTTANKITVVRILMIPAFVTMAIYYGESIQEGARAEWMRFTAIAIFLIAAVSDGLDGYVARHYKQRSALGAILDPIADKGLLLSAIITLSISNWSEIDPEYGRFPAWFPVLVITRDAVILVGAGVLHMLNGKVHVKPSWTGKVATVLQMAAIAWVMLQLRFLSLLYVVLAAGIFTFISGIIYVSDGIRQLQVEGHAHATRH
;
A
#
# COMPACT_ATOMS: atom_id res chain seq x y z
N MET A 1 37.46 -83.78 5.61
CA MET A 1 37.01 -82.40 5.39
C MET A 1 36.27 -81.95 6.63
N ALA A 2 36.80 -80.92 7.29
CA ALA A 2 36.42 -80.44 8.62
C ALA A 2 35.04 -79.73 8.65
N PRO A 3 34.46 -79.51 9.84
CA PRO A 3 33.01 -79.44 10.07
C PRO A 3 32.49 -78.02 10.31
N ALA A 4 31.20 -77.99 10.66
CA ALA A 4 30.36 -76.89 11.08
C ALA A 4 30.89 -76.03 12.26
N GLN A 5 30.35 -74.81 12.31
CA GLN A 5 30.42 -73.71 13.29
C GLN A 5 29.86 -74.07 14.69
N PRO A 6 29.65 -73.14 15.67
CA PRO A 6 30.34 -71.90 16.09
C PRO A 6 30.61 -71.81 17.64
N ALA A 7 31.24 -70.69 18.03
CA ALA A 7 31.10 -69.93 19.30
C ALA A 7 31.47 -70.55 20.67
N SER A 8 32.43 -69.93 21.37
CA SER A 8 32.31 -69.62 22.81
C SER A 8 33.32 -68.57 23.30
N LEU A 9 32.88 -67.87 24.33
CA LEU A 9 33.42 -66.73 25.08
C LEU A 9 34.81 -66.95 25.70
N THR A 10 35.56 -65.86 25.94
CA THR A 10 36.25 -65.63 27.23
C THR A 10 36.62 -64.16 27.45
N ARG A 11 36.70 -63.81 28.74
CA ARG A 11 36.72 -62.48 29.38
C ARG A 11 37.97 -62.41 30.26
N SER A 12 38.75 -61.31 30.25
CA SER A 12 39.58 -60.85 31.39
C SER A 12 40.26 -59.50 31.07
N ARG A 13 39.83 -58.36 31.65
CA ARG A 13 40.45 -57.61 32.77
C ARG A 13 41.94 -57.27 32.60
N ASN A 14 42.28 -55.97 32.53
CA ASN A 14 43.03 -55.32 33.63
C ASN A 14 42.92 -53.77 33.60
N LYS A 15 42.97 -53.17 34.81
CA LYS A 15 42.87 -51.74 35.15
C LYS A 15 44.27 -51.18 35.50
N SER A 16 44.59 -49.96 35.08
CA SER A 16 45.41 -48.98 35.83
C SER A 16 45.29 -47.62 35.14
N LYS A 17 44.53 -46.65 35.66
CA LYS A 17 44.84 -45.65 36.72
C LYS A 17 45.88 -44.58 36.33
N GLY A 18 45.39 -43.33 36.23
CA GLY A 18 46.12 -42.08 36.52
C GLY A 18 46.93 -41.50 35.35
N LEU A 19 47.02 -40.20 35.10
CA LEU A 19 46.84 -39.01 35.94
C LEU A 19 46.42 -37.81 35.05
N LYS A 20 45.85 -36.76 35.68
CA LYS A 20 45.32 -35.53 35.08
C LYS A 20 46.40 -34.49 34.71
N SER A 21 46.05 -33.66 33.71
CA SER A 21 46.41 -32.25 33.38
C SER A 21 46.96 -31.39 34.55
N PRO A 22 47.72 -30.27 34.36
CA PRO A 22 47.21 -29.06 33.66
C PRO A 22 48.24 -28.05 33.06
N GLN A 23 47.70 -27.13 32.25
CA GLN A 23 48.05 -25.70 32.09
C GLN A 23 49.53 -25.25 32.18
N GLN A 24 50.03 -24.66 31.09
CA GLN A 24 50.48 -23.25 30.99
C GLN A 24 51.13 -23.05 29.60
N ARG A 25 50.56 -22.20 28.73
CA ARG A 25 50.70 -20.73 28.64
C ARG A 25 51.87 -20.35 27.73
N GLN A 26 51.51 -19.70 26.62
CA GLN A 26 52.07 -18.41 26.14
C GLN A 26 52.59 -18.37 24.69
N GLU A 27 51.86 -17.59 23.88
CA GLU A 27 52.28 -16.73 22.76
C GLU A 27 52.93 -17.32 21.49
N ARG A 28 52.20 -17.26 20.38
CA ARG A 28 52.46 -16.23 19.34
C ARG A 28 51.33 -16.10 18.34
N SER A 29 50.88 -14.86 18.23
CA SER A 29 50.02 -14.29 17.20
C SER A 29 50.53 -14.57 15.78
N ARG A 30 49.63 -15.02 14.91
CA ARG A 30 49.58 -14.54 13.52
C ARG A 30 48.15 -14.64 12.98
N PHE A 31 47.52 -13.49 12.93
CA PHE A 31 46.38 -13.17 12.07
C PHE A 31 46.68 -13.65 10.64
N ASN A 32 45.81 -14.44 10.03
CA ASN A 32 45.51 -14.21 8.62
C ASN A 32 44.08 -14.63 8.28
N VAL A 33 43.40 -13.70 7.64
CA VAL A 33 41.96 -13.70 7.36
C VAL A 33 41.71 -14.44 6.06
N ARG A 34 40.79 -15.41 6.15
CA ARG A 34 39.85 -15.89 5.13
C ARG A 34 39.99 -15.27 3.73
N THR A 35 40.02 -16.16 2.73
CA THR A 35 39.06 -16.06 1.64
C THR A 35 38.58 -17.45 1.26
N LEU A 36 37.39 -17.77 1.79
CA LEU A 36 36.58 -18.94 1.48
C LEU A 36 36.01 -18.75 0.07
N GLN A 37 36.48 -19.57 -0.86
CA GLN A 37 35.89 -19.77 -2.17
C GLN A 37 35.22 -21.15 -2.10
N GLY A 38 33.90 -21.18 -1.96
CA GLY A 38 33.20 -22.47 -1.79
C GLY A 38 31.68 -22.34 -1.75
N ALA A 39 31.06 -22.87 -2.79
CA ALA A 39 29.72 -23.48 -2.82
C ALA A 39 28.48 -22.55 -2.78
N CYS A 40 28.11 -22.02 -3.95
CA CYS A 40 26.69 -21.80 -4.29
C CYS A 40 26.07 -23.09 -4.83
N VAL A 41 25.72 -24.02 -3.94
CA VAL A 41 24.73 -25.08 -4.19
C VAL A 41 23.93 -25.30 -2.90
N GLY A 42 22.72 -24.75 -2.82
CA GLY A 42 21.73 -25.07 -1.79
C GLY A 42 20.38 -25.16 -2.49
N ARG A 43 19.86 -26.37 -2.77
CA ARG A 43 19.07 -27.23 -1.87
C ARG A 43 17.96 -26.44 -1.17
N GLN A 44 16.78 -26.55 -1.75
CA GLN A 44 15.51 -26.03 -1.27
C GLN A 44 15.11 -26.79 0.00
N SER A 45 15.53 -26.30 1.16
CA SER A 45 15.06 -26.79 2.47
C SER A 45 14.10 -25.76 3.07
N GLN A 46 12.88 -26.21 3.34
CA GLN A 46 11.90 -25.53 4.18
C GLN A 46 12.44 -25.41 5.62
N ASP A 47 13.19 -24.35 5.90
CA ASP A 47 13.54 -23.94 7.26
C ASP A 47 13.43 -22.41 7.31
N TRP A 48 12.44 -21.90 8.04
CA TRP A 48 12.13 -20.47 8.17
C TRP A 48 13.01 -19.77 9.23
N ARG A 49 14.29 -20.17 9.34
CA ARG A 49 15.29 -19.37 10.05
C ARG A 49 15.87 -18.36 9.09
N PHE A 50 15.29 -17.16 9.10
CA PHE A 50 15.84 -15.99 8.43
C PHE A 50 17.30 -15.78 8.89
N PRO A 51 18.30 -15.83 7.99
CA PRO A 51 19.58 -15.24 8.31
C PRO A 51 19.35 -13.72 8.41
N GLU A 52 19.76 -13.14 9.53
CA GLU A 52 19.70 -11.68 9.72
C GLU A 52 20.44 -11.00 8.57
N THR A 53 19.68 -10.40 7.67
CA THR A 53 20.23 -9.61 6.58
C THR A 53 20.94 -8.41 7.20
N PRO A 54 22.24 -8.18 6.96
CA PRO A 54 22.86 -6.96 7.41
C PRO A 54 22.19 -5.79 6.67
N TYR A 55 21.50 -4.96 7.43
CA TYR A 55 20.76 -3.76 7.01
C TYR A 55 21.69 -2.64 6.51
N ASN A 56 22.86 -2.97 5.99
CA ASN A 56 23.89 -2.03 5.56
C ASN A 56 24.16 -2.17 4.07
N CYS A 57 23.17 -1.75 3.29
CA CYS A 57 23.44 -1.07 2.03
C CYS A 57 22.60 0.20 2.00
N PHE A 58 22.84 1.09 2.97
CA PHE A 58 22.49 2.50 2.87
C PHE A 58 23.32 3.11 1.73
N ARG A 59 22.91 2.80 0.50
CA ARG A 59 23.34 3.52 -0.69
C ARG A 59 22.62 4.87 -0.63
N HIS A 60 23.39 5.95 -0.62
CA HIS A 60 22.97 7.35 -0.55
C HIS A 60 21.50 7.58 -0.94
N PRO A 61 20.66 8.19 -0.09
CA PRO A 61 19.35 8.66 -0.51
C PRO A 61 19.57 9.74 -1.57
N GLY A 62 19.55 9.35 -2.84
CA GLY A 62 19.33 10.28 -3.93
C GLY A 62 18.01 10.97 -3.65
N ILE A 63 18.10 12.26 -3.34
CA ILE A 63 17.05 13.10 -2.75
C ILE A 63 15.74 13.13 -3.57
N MET A 64 15.74 12.68 -4.83
CA MET A 64 14.50 12.43 -5.57
C MET A 64 14.64 11.26 -6.56
N THR A 65 13.82 10.22 -6.37
CA THR A 65 13.52 9.26 -7.43
C THR A 65 12.63 9.93 -8.49
N THR A 66 12.63 9.42 -9.72
CA THR A 66 11.74 9.93 -10.80
C THR A 66 10.27 9.89 -10.37
N ALA A 67 9.86 8.84 -9.65
CA ALA A 67 8.52 8.72 -9.08
C ALA A 67 8.20 9.87 -8.10
N ASN A 68 9.11 10.22 -7.19
CA ASN A 68 8.87 11.28 -6.20
C ASN A 68 8.66 12.66 -6.86
N LYS A 69 9.33 12.93 -7.98
CA LYS A 69 9.12 14.18 -8.74
C LYS A 69 7.70 14.26 -9.29
N ILE A 70 7.19 13.16 -9.83
CA ILE A 70 5.86 13.14 -10.45
C ILE A 70 4.78 13.19 -9.37
N THR A 71 4.96 12.52 -8.23
CA THR A 71 4.06 12.67 -7.08
C THR A 71 4.01 14.11 -6.56
N VAL A 72 5.16 14.81 -6.46
CA VAL A 72 5.21 16.24 -6.07
C VAL A 72 4.52 17.14 -7.10
N VAL A 73 4.77 16.92 -8.39
CA VAL A 73 4.09 17.65 -9.47
C VAL A 73 2.58 17.43 -9.40
N ARG A 74 2.11 16.21 -9.09
CA ARG A 74 0.69 15.92 -8.94
C ARG A 74 0.08 16.68 -7.77
N ILE A 75 0.74 16.69 -6.62
CA ILE A 75 0.30 17.44 -5.45
C ILE A 75 0.17 18.94 -5.80
N LEU A 76 1.06 19.47 -6.63
CA LEU A 76 0.98 20.83 -7.15
C LEU A 76 -0.12 21.03 -8.20
N MET A 77 -0.46 20.01 -8.99
CA MET A 77 -1.55 20.04 -9.97
C MET A 77 -2.94 20.02 -9.32
N ILE A 78 -3.10 19.44 -8.13
CA ILE A 78 -4.38 19.41 -7.41
C ILE A 78 -4.96 20.82 -7.19
N PRO A 79 -4.24 21.78 -6.57
CA PRO A 79 -4.78 23.13 -6.38
C PRO A 79 -5.03 23.83 -7.72
N ALA A 80 -4.19 23.63 -8.74
CA ALA A 80 -4.43 24.19 -10.07
C ALA A 80 -5.74 23.67 -10.69
N PHE A 81 -6.02 22.36 -10.55
CA PHE A 81 -7.30 21.77 -10.93
C PHE A 81 -8.46 22.36 -10.14
N VAL A 82 -8.36 22.44 -8.81
CA VAL A 82 -9.41 22.99 -7.94
C VAL A 82 -9.75 24.43 -8.32
N THR A 83 -8.72 25.26 -8.53
CA THR A 83 -8.89 26.66 -8.93
C THR A 83 -9.62 26.77 -10.27
N MET A 84 -9.17 26.04 -11.30
CA MET A 84 -9.85 26.05 -12.61
C MET A 84 -11.29 25.53 -12.52
N ALA A 85 -11.53 24.55 -11.66
CA ALA A 85 -12.84 23.96 -11.46
C ALA A 85 -13.84 24.91 -10.77
N ILE A 86 -13.37 25.67 -9.79
CA ILE A 86 -14.18 26.70 -9.12
C ILE A 86 -14.46 27.85 -10.09
N TYR A 87 -13.44 28.37 -10.78
CA TYR A 87 -13.62 29.46 -11.75
C TYR A 87 -14.60 29.09 -12.87
N TYR A 88 -14.57 27.85 -13.36
CA TYR A 88 -15.57 27.40 -14.33
C TYR A 88 -16.99 27.42 -13.73
N GLY A 89 -17.16 26.91 -12.49
CA GLY A 89 -18.45 26.94 -11.80
C GLY A 89 -18.96 28.36 -11.49
N GLU A 90 -18.07 29.32 -11.28
CA GLU A 90 -18.42 30.75 -11.19
C GLU A 90 -18.83 31.32 -12.55
N SER A 91 -18.08 31.00 -13.62
CA SER A 91 -18.39 31.46 -14.98
C SER A 91 -19.79 31.02 -15.47
N ILE A 92 -20.27 29.86 -15.02
CA ILE A 92 -21.64 29.39 -15.28
C ILE A 92 -22.66 30.27 -14.55
N GLN A 93 -22.40 30.64 -13.30
CA GLN A 93 -23.31 31.49 -12.51
C GLN A 93 -23.43 32.90 -13.08
N GLU A 94 -22.34 33.41 -13.67
CA GLU A 94 -22.31 34.70 -14.37
C GLU A 94 -22.95 34.64 -15.77
N GLY A 95 -23.32 33.45 -16.25
CA GLY A 95 -23.91 33.24 -17.58
C GLY A 95 -22.90 33.31 -18.74
N ALA A 96 -21.61 33.45 -18.46
CA ALA A 96 -20.53 33.54 -19.45
C ALA A 96 -19.73 32.24 -19.48
N ARG A 97 -20.23 31.23 -20.19
CA ARG A 97 -19.60 29.90 -20.26
C ARG A 97 -18.20 29.95 -20.85
N ALA A 98 -17.19 29.86 -19.98
CA ALA A 98 -15.81 29.71 -20.39
C ALA A 98 -15.47 28.23 -20.62
N GLU A 99 -15.93 27.65 -21.74
CA GLU A 99 -15.67 26.24 -22.08
C GLU A 99 -14.16 25.90 -22.10
N TRP A 100 -13.29 26.87 -22.40
CA TRP A 100 -11.84 26.68 -22.34
C TRP A 100 -11.36 26.33 -20.92
N MET A 101 -11.96 26.90 -19.86
CA MET A 101 -11.62 26.60 -18.47
C MET A 101 -12.03 25.17 -18.11
N ARG A 102 -13.19 24.74 -18.58
CA ARG A 102 -13.68 23.37 -18.42
C ARG A 102 -12.73 22.35 -19.05
N PHE A 103 -12.37 22.54 -20.32
CA PHE A 103 -11.44 21.63 -21.00
C PHE A 103 -10.06 21.64 -20.33
N THR A 104 -9.61 22.79 -19.81
CA THR A 104 -8.37 22.90 -19.05
C THR A 104 -8.45 22.11 -17.74
N ALA A 105 -9.53 22.22 -16.98
CA ALA A 105 -9.74 21.44 -15.75
C ALA A 105 -9.78 19.92 -16.04
N ILE A 106 -10.47 19.50 -17.10
CA ILE A 106 -10.48 18.10 -17.57
C ILE A 106 -9.06 17.64 -17.92
N ALA A 107 -8.30 18.45 -18.66
CA ALA A 107 -6.94 18.11 -19.06
C ALA A 107 -6.03 17.95 -17.84
N ILE A 108 -6.09 18.86 -16.86
CA ILE A 108 -5.28 18.76 -15.63
C ILE A 108 -5.66 17.50 -14.85
N PHE A 109 -6.96 17.23 -14.66
CA PHE A 109 -7.43 16.04 -13.96
C PHE A 109 -6.96 14.75 -14.65
N LEU A 110 -7.11 14.67 -15.98
CA LEU A 110 -6.69 13.51 -16.75
C LEU A 110 -5.17 13.29 -16.69
N ILE A 111 -4.38 14.35 -16.86
CA ILE A 111 -2.92 14.28 -16.75
C ILE A 111 -2.51 13.84 -15.35
N ALA A 112 -3.12 14.40 -14.30
CA ALA A 112 -2.83 14.04 -12.92
C ALA A 112 -3.20 12.57 -12.61
N ALA A 113 -4.34 12.08 -13.10
CA ALA A 113 -4.78 10.70 -12.92
C ALA A 113 -3.92 9.70 -13.70
N VAL A 114 -3.56 10.00 -14.96
CA VAL A 114 -2.70 9.13 -15.78
C VAL A 114 -1.28 9.08 -15.21
N SER A 115 -0.78 10.21 -14.68
CA SER A 115 0.54 10.26 -14.04
C SER A 115 0.64 9.31 -12.85
N ASP A 116 -0.45 9.08 -12.09
CA ASP A 116 -0.49 8.09 -11.01
C ASP A 116 -0.30 6.65 -11.48
N GLY A 117 -1.07 6.25 -12.49
CA GLY A 117 -0.96 4.91 -13.04
C GLY A 117 0.45 4.65 -13.60
N LEU A 118 1.05 5.66 -14.22
CA LEU A 118 2.38 5.56 -14.81
C LEU A 118 3.48 5.46 -13.74
N ASP A 119 3.43 6.29 -12.70
CA ASP A 119 4.39 6.23 -11.58
C ASP A 119 4.30 4.91 -10.83
N GLY A 120 3.08 4.46 -10.56
CA GLY A 120 2.82 3.19 -9.89
C GLY A 120 3.31 2.00 -10.71
N TYR A 121 3.26 2.08 -12.04
CA TYR A 121 3.81 1.07 -12.93
C TYR A 121 5.35 1.10 -12.96
N VAL A 122 5.95 2.28 -13.13
CA VAL A 122 7.40 2.48 -13.16
C VAL A 122 8.04 2.06 -11.83
N ALA A 123 7.46 2.45 -10.69
CA ALA A 123 7.98 2.07 -9.38
C ALA A 123 7.97 0.55 -9.14
N ARG A 124 6.98 -0.17 -9.70
CA ARG A 124 6.91 -1.64 -9.63
C ARG A 124 7.93 -2.30 -10.56
N HIS A 125 8.14 -1.75 -11.75
CA HIS A 125 9.04 -2.33 -12.75
C HIS A 125 10.51 -2.10 -12.40
N TYR A 126 10.87 -0.90 -11.93
CA TYR A 126 12.26 -0.53 -11.67
C TYR A 126 12.73 -0.79 -10.22
N LYS A 127 11.87 -1.31 -9.33
CA LYS A 127 12.16 -1.57 -7.89
C LYS A 127 12.72 -0.37 -7.12
N GLN A 128 12.59 0.84 -7.64
CA GLN A 128 13.04 2.07 -6.99
C GLN A 128 11.93 2.60 -6.07
N ARG A 129 11.76 1.96 -4.91
CA ARG A 129 10.85 2.46 -3.87
C ARG A 129 11.61 3.33 -2.88
N SER A 130 11.23 4.61 -2.79
CA SER A 130 11.69 5.49 -1.71
C SER A 130 10.69 5.44 -0.55
N ALA A 131 11.17 5.63 0.68
CA ALA A 131 10.32 5.69 1.87
C ALA A 131 9.32 6.86 1.81
N LEU A 132 9.76 8.00 1.25
CA LEU A 132 8.90 9.18 1.07
C LEU A 132 7.80 8.93 0.03
N GLY A 133 8.14 8.36 -1.14
CA GLY A 133 7.16 8.05 -2.18
C GLY A 133 6.10 7.07 -1.71
N ALA A 134 6.46 6.10 -0.87
CA ALA A 134 5.50 5.13 -0.32
C ALA A 134 4.41 5.77 0.56
N ILE A 135 4.70 6.91 1.20
CA ILE A 135 3.74 7.66 2.02
C ILE A 135 3.00 8.71 1.19
N LEU A 136 3.70 9.36 0.26
CA LEU A 136 3.11 10.40 -0.60
C LEU A 136 2.13 9.82 -1.63
N ASP A 137 2.36 8.60 -2.14
CA ASP A 137 1.50 7.99 -3.17
C ASP A 137 0.03 7.86 -2.72
N PRO A 138 -0.31 7.25 -1.55
CA PRO A 138 -1.70 7.17 -1.09
C PRO A 138 -2.36 8.53 -0.82
N ILE A 139 -1.58 9.54 -0.43
CA ILE A 139 -2.07 10.90 -0.16
C ILE A 139 -2.40 11.60 -1.46
N ALA A 140 -1.51 11.51 -2.46
CA ALA A 140 -1.69 12.14 -3.76
C ALA A 140 -2.84 11.49 -4.56
N ASP A 141 -2.94 10.15 -4.52
CA ASP A 141 -4.01 9.38 -5.16
C ASP A 141 -5.39 9.79 -4.60
N LYS A 142 -5.57 9.70 -3.28
CA LYS A 142 -6.83 10.07 -2.64
C LYS A 142 -7.10 11.57 -2.67
N GLY A 143 -6.06 12.39 -2.59
CA GLY A 143 -6.17 13.84 -2.61
C GLY A 143 -6.80 14.37 -3.89
N LEU A 144 -6.41 13.84 -5.06
CA LEU A 144 -6.99 14.24 -6.33
C LEU A 144 -8.48 13.86 -6.42
N LEU A 145 -8.85 12.63 -6.04
CA LEU A 145 -10.26 12.20 -6.04
C LEU A 145 -11.10 13.01 -5.05
N LEU A 146 -10.64 13.16 -3.81
CA LEU A 146 -11.38 13.87 -2.76
C LEU A 146 -11.52 15.35 -3.09
N SER A 147 -10.46 16.01 -3.57
CA SER A 147 -10.53 17.41 -4.00
C SER A 147 -11.53 17.58 -5.15
N ALA A 148 -11.52 16.69 -6.15
CA ALA A 148 -12.51 16.73 -7.23
C ALA A 148 -13.94 16.56 -6.72
N ILE A 149 -14.24 15.54 -5.89
CA ILE A 149 -15.60 15.33 -5.38
C ILE A 149 -16.06 16.52 -4.52
N ILE A 150 -15.19 17.06 -3.67
CA ILE A 150 -15.52 18.23 -2.83
C ILE A 150 -15.76 19.46 -3.70
N THR A 151 -14.86 19.77 -4.62
CA THR A 151 -14.99 20.93 -5.49
C THR A 151 -16.27 20.83 -6.32
N LEU A 152 -16.52 19.69 -6.98
CA LEU A 152 -17.74 19.47 -7.77
C LEU A 152 -19.03 19.41 -6.91
N SER A 153 -18.93 19.21 -5.60
CA SER A 153 -20.09 19.33 -4.70
C SER A 153 -20.42 20.78 -4.34
N ILE A 154 -19.40 21.65 -4.30
CA ILE A 154 -19.54 23.07 -3.93
C ILE A 154 -19.79 23.94 -5.18
N SER A 155 -19.09 23.67 -6.28
CA SER A 155 -19.20 24.41 -7.53
C SER A 155 -20.32 23.83 -8.41
N ASN A 156 -21.24 24.66 -8.88
CA ASN A 156 -22.27 24.23 -9.81
C ASN A 156 -21.70 24.15 -11.23
N TRP A 157 -21.63 22.95 -11.79
CA TRP A 157 -21.10 22.70 -13.14
C TRP A 157 -22.17 22.50 -14.22
N SER A 158 -23.45 22.64 -13.87
CA SER A 158 -24.58 22.53 -14.80
C SER A 158 -25.37 23.83 -14.81
N GLU A 159 -25.62 24.35 -16.01
CA GLU A 159 -26.40 25.56 -16.22
C GLU A 159 -27.91 25.31 -16.20
N ILE A 160 -28.33 24.16 -16.75
CA ILE A 160 -29.74 23.92 -17.04
C ILE A 160 -30.50 23.52 -15.77
N ASP A 161 -29.82 22.83 -14.86
CA ASP A 161 -30.40 22.43 -13.58
C ASP A 161 -29.36 22.49 -12.44
N PRO A 162 -29.51 23.40 -11.46
CA PRO A 162 -28.63 23.53 -10.31
C PRO A 162 -28.51 22.25 -9.47
N GLU A 163 -29.54 21.40 -9.48
CA GLU A 163 -29.53 20.13 -8.75
C GLU A 163 -28.69 19.05 -9.43
N TYR A 164 -28.45 19.16 -10.76
CA TYR A 164 -27.75 18.15 -11.55
C TYR A 164 -26.29 18.52 -11.83
N GLY A 165 -25.90 19.76 -11.52
CA GLY A 165 -24.53 20.25 -11.66
C GLY A 165 -23.66 20.09 -10.43
N ARG A 166 -24.24 19.61 -9.33
CA ARG A 166 -23.56 19.47 -8.03
C ARG A 166 -23.72 18.05 -7.52
N PHE A 167 -22.67 17.53 -6.89
CA PHE A 167 -22.83 16.31 -6.11
C PHE A 167 -23.75 16.58 -4.90
N PRO A 168 -24.74 15.71 -4.64
CA PRO A 168 -25.51 15.75 -3.40
C PRO A 168 -24.56 15.74 -2.19
N ALA A 169 -24.78 16.62 -1.21
CA ALA A 169 -23.85 16.79 -0.08
C ALA A 169 -23.57 15.50 0.71
N TRP A 170 -24.50 14.54 0.70
CA TRP A 170 -24.29 13.23 1.35
C TRP A 170 -23.19 12.40 0.66
N PHE A 171 -22.95 12.58 -0.64
CA PHE A 171 -21.98 11.80 -1.40
C PHE A 171 -20.52 12.07 -1.00
N PRO A 172 -19.99 13.32 -1.03
CA PRO A 172 -18.64 13.61 -0.51
C PRO A 172 -18.49 13.18 0.94
N VAL A 173 -19.50 13.42 1.79
CA VAL A 173 -19.47 13.02 3.20
C VAL A 173 -19.31 11.51 3.34
N LEU A 174 -20.05 10.72 2.56
CA LEU A 174 -19.94 9.26 2.55
C LEU A 174 -18.53 8.80 2.12
N VAL A 175 -18.00 9.37 1.03
CA VAL A 175 -16.67 9.02 0.51
C VAL A 175 -15.58 9.37 1.52
N ILE A 176 -15.59 10.58 2.07
CA ILE A 176 -14.62 11.04 3.09
C ILE A 176 -14.70 10.17 4.33
N THR A 177 -15.91 9.88 4.83
CA THR A 177 -16.10 9.05 6.04
C THR A 177 -15.56 7.64 5.81
N ARG A 178 -15.90 7.01 4.69
CA ARG A 178 -15.39 5.67 4.34
C ARG A 178 -13.86 5.66 4.26
N ASP A 179 -13.28 6.67 3.64
CA ASP A 179 -11.83 6.77 3.48
C ASP A 179 -11.11 7.03 4.80
N ALA A 180 -11.67 7.86 5.67
CA ALA A 180 -11.19 8.09 7.02
C ALA A 180 -11.25 6.81 7.86
N VAL A 181 -12.37 6.07 7.81
CA VAL A 181 -12.54 4.78 8.52
C VAL A 181 -11.49 3.76 8.06
N ILE A 182 -11.20 3.68 6.75
CA ILE A 182 -10.18 2.76 6.24
C ILE A 182 -8.78 3.17 6.69
N LEU A 183 -8.43 4.46 6.63
CA LEU A 183 -7.12 4.95 7.05
C LEU A 183 -6.89 4.77 8.56
N VAL A 184 -7.87 5.16 9.38
CA VAL A 184 -7.81 5.01 10.83
C VAL A 184 -7.81 3.53 11.22
N GLY A 185 -8.69 2.71 10.63
CA GLY A 185 -8.74 1.28 10.89
C GLY A 185 -7.43 0.57 10.54
N ALA A 186 -6.83 0.90 9.39
CA ALA A 186 -5.52 0.38 9.00
C ALA A 186 -4.41 0.86 9.95
N GLY A 187 -4.44 2.11 10.39
CA GLY A 187 -3.49 2.68 11.34
C GLY A 187 -3.55 2.01 12.72
N VAL A 188 -4.76 1.84 13.27
CA VAL A 188 -4.98 1.14 14.55
C VAL A 188 -4.46 -0.29 14.47
N LEU A 189 -4.79 -1.01 13.40
CA LEU A 189 -4.33 -2.39 13.20
C LEU A 189 -2.81 -2.47 13.02
N HIS A 190 -2.18 -1.45 12.44
CA HIS A 190 -0.73 -1.35 12.35
C HIS A 190 -0.06 -1.21 13.71
N MET A 191 -0.63 -0.36 14.57
CA MET A 191 -0.11 -0.14 15.92
C MET A 191 -0.28 -1.35 16.83
N LEU A 192 -1.39 -2.09 16.70
CA LEU A 192 -1.68 -3.25 17.53
C LEU A 192 -0.93 -4.51 17.09
N ASN A 193 -0.90 -4.80 15.78
CA ASN A 193 -0.48 -6.10 15.28
C ASN A 193 0.95 -6.08 14.70
N GLY A 194 1.52 -4.89 14.44
CA GLY A 194 2.83 -4.67 13.81
C GLY A 194 2.94 -5.12 12.35
N LYS A 195 2.21 -6.17 11.94
CA LYS A 195 2.13 -6.71 10.56
C LYS A 195 0.70 -6.69 10.09
N VAL A 196 0.36 -5.63 9.37
CA VAL A 196 -0.95 -5.45 8.76
C VAL A 196 -1.08 -6.38 7.55
N HIS A 197 -1.92 -7.41 7.66
CA HIS A 197 -2.38 -8.17 6.51
C HIS A 197 -3.70 -7.59 6.00
N VAL A 198 -3.68 -6.36 5.47
CA VAL A 198 -4.83 -5.84 4.72
C VAL A 198 -4.94 -6.68 3.45
N LYS A 199 -5.90 -7.60 3.40
CA LYS A 199 -6.26 -8.27 2.17
C LYS A 199 -6.81 -7.22 1.20
N PRO A 200 -6.27 -7.11 -0.03
CA PRO A 200 -6.81 -6.19 -1.01
C PRO A 200 -8.21 -6.66 -1.42
N SER A 201 -9.24 -5.89 -1.04
CA SER A 201 -10.61 -6.20 -1.44
C SER A 201 -10.89 -5.61 -2.83
N TRP A 202 -11.49 -6.42 -3.70
CA TRP A 202 -11.89 -5.98 -5.04
C TRP A 202 -12.99 -4.91 -4.97
N THR A 203 -13.82 -4.96 -3.94
CA THR A 203 -14.91 -4.00 -3.69
C THR A 203 -14.40 -2.58 -3.51
N GLY A 204 -13.23 -2.41 -2.87
CA GLY A 204 -12.58 -1.10 -2.74
C GLY A 204 -12.13 -0.50 -4.07
N LYS A 205 -11.62 -1.33 -4.99
CA LYS A 205 -11.21 -0.88 -6.33
C LYS A 205 -12.41 -0.52 -7.20
N VAL A 206 -13.49 -1.31 -7.12
CA VAL A 206 -14.71 -1.01 -7.88
C VAL A 206 -15.33 0.31 -7.40
N ALA A 207 -15.36 0.54 -6.09
CA ALA A 207 -15.88 1.80 -5.54
C ALA A 207 -15.08 3.02 -6.05
N THR A 208 -13.74 2.96 -6.08
CA THR A 208 -12.93 4.08 -6.58
C THR A 208 -13.08 4.29 -8.08
N VAL A 209 -13.20 3.22 -8.87
CA VAL A 209 -13.49 3.32 -10.32
C VAL A 209 -14.84 3.99 -10.56
N LEU A 210 -15.86 3.63 -9.79
CA LEU A 210 -17.19 4.27 -9.88
C LEU A 210 -17.15 5.74 -9.45
N GLN A 211 -16.36 6.09 -8.45
CA GLN A 211 -16.14 7.49 -8.04
C GLN A 211 -15.45 8.30 -9.14
N MET A 212 -14.38 7.75 -9.74
CA MET A 212 -13.70 8.38 -10.89
C MET A 212 -14.65 8.55 -12.07
N ALA A 213 -15.49 7.54 -12.35
CA ALA A 213 -16.51 7.63 -13.38
C ALA A 213 -17.55 8.71 -13.06
N ALA A 214 -17.99 8.84 -11.82
CA ALA A 214 -18.91 9.89 -11.38
C ALA A 214 -18.32 11.30 -11.54
N ILE A 215 -17.05 11.50 -11.19
CA ILE A 215 -16.33 12.76 -11.41
C ILE A 215 -16.28 13.08 -12.91
N ALA A 216 -15.81 12.13 -13.73
CA ALA A 216 -15.73 12.28 -15.17
C ALA A 216 -17.11 12.59 -15.78
N TRP A 217 -18.18 11.99 -15.25
CA TRP A 217 -19.55 12.23 -15.68
C TRP A 217 -19.97 13.69 -15.58
N VAL A 218 -19.69 14.31 -14.43
CA VAL A 218 -19.99 15.73 -14.18
C VAL A 218 -19.11 16.62 -15.04
N MET A 219 -17.80 16.33 -15.09
CA MET A 219 -16.87 17.15 -15.88
C MET A 219 -17.20 17.13 -17.38
N LEU A 220 -17.60 15.97 -17.90
CA LEU A 220 -18.02 15.79 -19.29
C LEU A 220 -19.47 16.23 -19.56
N GLN A 221 -20.23 16.64 -18.53
CA GLN A 221 -21.65 17.01 -18.62
C GLN A 221 -22.45 16.01 -19.45
N LEU A 222 -22.26 14.71 -19.19
CA LEU A 222 -22.94 13.65 -19.93
C LEU A 222 -24.44 13.68 -19.65
N ARG A 223 -25.25 13.76 -20.72
CA ARG A 223 -26.70 13.99 -20.64
C ARG A 223 -27.57 12.73 -20.75
N PHE A 224 -26.97 11.57 -21.00
CA PHE A 224 -27.72 10.35 -21.33
C PHE A 224 -28.24 9.58 -20.11
N LEU A 225 -27.62 9.74 -18.94
CA LEU A 225 -28.11 9.22 -17.65
C LEU A 225 -28.07 10.34 -16.61
N SER A 226 -29.09 10.41 -15.76
CA SER A 226 -29.14 11.40 -14.68
C SER A 226 -27.99 11.17 -13.71
N LEU A 227 -27.32 12.26 -13.30
CA LEU A 227 -26.22 12.25 -12.34
C LEU A 227 -26.59 11.45 -11.07
N LEU A 228 -27.84 11.57 -10.61
CA LEU A 228 -28.34 10.87 -9.43
C LEU A 228 -28.13 9.34 -9.51
N TYR A 229 -28.37 8.70 -10.65
CA TYR A 229 -28.17 7.26 -10.78
C TYR A 229 -26.71 6.86 -10.67
N VAL A 230 -25.82 7.64 -11.28
CA VAL A 230 -24.36 7.41 -11.22
C VAL A 230 -23.85 7.59 -9.80
N VAL A 231 -24.30 8.66 -9.11
CA VAL A 231 -23.95 8.97 -7.72
C VAL A 231 -24.50 7.91 -6.76
N LEU A 232 -25.74 7.46 -6.95
CA LEU A 232 -26.34 6.39 -6.15
C LEU A 232 -25.59 5.08 -6.35
N ALA A 233 -25.26 4.70 -7.58
CA ALA A 233 -24.49 3.50 -7.86
C ALA A 233 -23.10 3.57 -7.20
N ALA A 234 -22.38 4.68 -7.38
CA ALA A 234 -21.08 4.89 -6.75
C ALA A 234 -21.18 4.91 -5.21
N GLY A 235 -22.22 5.54 -4.67
CA GLY A 235 -22.48 5.65 -3.23
C GLY A 235 -22.77 4.30 -2.59
N ILE A 236 -23.65 3.49 -3.20
CA ILE A 236 -24.00 2.14 -2.73
C ILE A 236 -22.75 1.25 -2.72
N PHE A 237 -21.97 1.24 -3.81
CA PHE A 237 -20.73 0.46 -3.86
C PHE A 237 -19.69 0.94 -2.84
N THR A 238 -19.58 2.25 -2.64
CA THR A 238 -18.68 2.82 -1.62
C THR A 238 -19.10 2.40 -0.22
N PHE A 239 -20.41 2.43 0.07
CA PHE A 239 -20.96 2.00 1.35
C PHE A 239 -20.74 0.51 1.61
N ILE A 240 -21.05 -0.35 0.64
CA ILE A 240 -20.80 -1.80 0.71
C ILE A 240 -19.31 -2.07 0.93
N SER A 241 -18.44 -1.38 0.18
CA SER A 241 -16.99 -1.49 0.36
C SER A 241 -16.57 -1.11 1.79
N GLY A 242 -17.13 -0.03 2.34
CA GLY A 242 -16.88 0.41 3.71
C GLY A 242 -17.25 -0.65 4.74
N ILE A 243 -18.44 -1.23 4.64
CA ILE A 243 -18.91 -2.30 5.55
C ILE A 243 -17.97 -3.51 5.50
N ILE A 244 -17.59 -3.95 4.30
CA ILE A 244 -16.69 -5.10 4.13
C ILE A 244 -15.35 -4.83 4.81
N TYR A 245 -14.75 -3.66 4.59
CA TYR A 245 -13.49 -3.28 5.22
C TYR A 245 -13.57 -3.23 6.74
N VAL A 246 -14.64 -2.68 7.30
CA VAL A 246 -14.84 -2.63 8.75
C VAL A 246 -14.99 -4.04 9.33
N SER A 247 -15.79 -4.89 8.67
CA SER A 247 -15.99 -6.28 9.11
C SER A 247 -14.70 -7.10 9.07
N ASP A 248 -13.88 -6.92 8.03
CA ASP A 248 -12.57 -7.57 7.89
C ASP A 248 -11.59 -7.07 8.95
N GLY A 249 -11.66 -5.80 9.34
CA GLY A 249 -10.88 -5.22 10.43
C GLY A 249 -11.25 -5.80 11.79
N ILE A 250 -12.54 -5.87 12.11
CA ILE A 250 -13.03 -6.45 13.38
C ILE A 250 -12.65 -7.92 13.50
N ARG A 251 -12.79 -8.70 12.42
CA ARG A 251 -12.42 -10.12 12.41
C ARG A 251 -10.94 -10.32 12.72
N GLN A 252 -10.07 -9.44 12.23
CA GLN A 252 -8.63 -9.50 12.53
C GLN A 252 -8.32 -9.20 14.00
N LEU A 253 -9.02 -8.23 14.60
CA LEU A 253 -8.88 -7.91 16.02
C LEU A 253 -9.34 -9.07 16.92
N GLN A 254 -10.43 -9.76 16.56
CA GLN A 254 -10.94 -10.91 17.33
C GLN A 254 -9.98 -12.10 17.31
N VAL A 255 -9.41 -12.42 16.14
CA VAL A 255 -8.47 -13.54 16.00
C VAL A 255 -7.23 -13.33 16.88
N GLU A 256 -6.73 -12.10 16.99
CA GLU A 256 -5.57 -11.81 17.84
C GLU A 256 -5.92 -11.71 19.33
N GLY A 257 -7.09 -11.15 19.69
CA GLY A 257 -7.57 -11.16 21.07
C GLY A 257 -7.59 -12.57 21.67
N HIS A 258 -8.02 -13.56 20.89
CA HIS A 258 -7.99 -14.97 21.30
C HIS A 258 -6.57 -15.57 21.36
N ALA A 259 -5.65 -15.13 20.49
CA ALA A 259 -4.26 -15.61 20.50
C ALA A 259 -3.46 -15.09 21.70
N HIS A 260 -3.78 -13.89 22.21
CA HIS A 260 -3.18 -13.37 23.45
C HIS A 260 -3.76 -14.01 24.71
N ALA A 261 -5.07 -14.30 24.73
CA ALA A 261 -5.73 -14.94 25.86
C ALA A 261 -5.28 -16.40 26.11
N THR A 262 -4.74 -17.08 25.09
CA THR A 262 -4.26 -18.47 25.18
C THR A 262 -2.77 -18.61 25.51
N ARG A 263 -2.02 -17.50 25.62
CA ARG A 263 -0.59 -17.49 25.98
C ARG A 263 -0.32 -17.20 27.47
N HIS A 264 -1.36 -16.91 28.24
CA HIS A 264 -1.32 -16.73 29.70
C HIS A 264 -1.96 -17.93 30.37
#